data_AF-A0A1G6W9M3-F1
#
_entry.id   AF-A0A1G6W9M3-F1
#
_cell.length_a   1.000
_cell.length_b   1.000
_cell.length_c   1.000
_cell.angle_alpha   90.00
_cell.angle_beta   90.00
_cell.angle_gamma   90.00
#
_symmetry.space_group_name_H-M   'P 1'
#
loop_
_entity.id
_entity.type
_entity.pdbx_description
1 polymer ?
#
loop_
_entity_poly.entity_id
_entity_poly.type
_entity_poly.pdbx_seq_one_letter_code
_entity_poly.pdbx_strand_id
1 'polypeptide(L)'
;MDTRLQSREYSTPHSGTHRINLGRGENCKNQSGIGPEQITIRLFAQDFPGDDLMGSRTVSCTEGGTLQVDNVRNDTFYFVLTTNYGGAQPKRKFSGNVTYP
;
A
#
# COMPACT_ATOMS: atom_id res chain seq x y z
N MET A 1 -5.49 16.49 1.53
CA MET A 1 -5.03 15.69 2.68
C MET A 1 -4.92 14.24 2.21
N ASP A 2 -3.72 13.66 2.22
CA ASP A 2 -3.51 12.24 1.95
C ASP A 2 -4.12 11.42 3.07
N THR A 3 -5.12 10.59 2.78
CA THR A 3 -5.69 9.70 3.79
C THR A 3 -4.96 8.36 3.74
N ARG A 4 -4.38 7.94 4.87
CA ARG A 4 -3.58 6.72 5.01
C ARG A 4 -4.44 5.55 5.52
N LEU A 5 -4.64 4.53 4.70
CA LEU A 5 -5.05 3.18 5.11
C LEU A 5 -3.77 2.43 5.48
N GLN A 6 -3.50 2.28 6.78
CA GLN A 6 -2.29 1.61 7.26
C GLN A 6 -2.48 0.08 7.23
N SER A 7 -1.61 -0.63 6.50
CA SER A 7 -1.44 -2.07 6.62
C SER A 7 -0.04 -2.33 7.18
N ARG A 8 0.06 -2.49 8.49
CA ARG A 8 1.36 -2.70 9.16
C ARG A 8 1.70 -4.18 9.13
N GLU A 9 2.31 -4.63 8.04
CA GLU A 9 2.98 -5.93 8.03
C GLU A 9 4.47 -5.70 8.26
N TYR A 10 4.92 -5.96 9.48
CA TYR A 10 6.33 -5.92 9.86
C TYR A 10 6.96 -7.25 9.49
N SER A 11 7.91 -7.22 8.57
CA SER A 11 8.86 -8.31 8.40
C SER A 11 10.26 -7.74 8.59
N THR A 12 11.17 -8.60 9.07
CA THR A 12 12.62 -8.45 8.87
C THR A 12 12.98 -9.27 7.63
N PRO A 13 12.73 -8.77 6.42
CA PRO A 13 13.12 -9.46 5.20
C PRO A 13 14.62 -9.30 4.98
N HIS A 14 15.23 -10.30 4.36
CA HIS A 14 16.58 -10.19 3.88
C HIS A 14 16.62 -9.24 2.68
N SER A 15 17.78 -8.70 2.34
CA SER A 15 17.98 -7.84 1.20
C SER A 15 17.52 -8.54 -0.08
N GLY A 16 16.75 -7.88 -0.93
CA GLY A 16 16.28 -8.48 -2.17
C GLY A 16 15.09 -7.77 -2.80
N THR A 17 14.27 -8.54 -3.51
CA THR A 17 13.09 -8.03 -4.22
C THR A 17 11.84 -8.20 -3.36
N HIS A 18 11.22 -7.09 -2.98
CA HIS A 18 9.96 -7.08 -2.23
C HIS A 18 8.78 -6.94 -3.20
N ARG A 19 7.72 -7.72 -2.97
CA ARG A 19 6.50 -7.66 -3.76
C ARG A 19 5.28 -7.52 -2.85
N ILE A 20 4.50 -6.47 -3.08
CA ILE A 20 3.19 -6.26 -2.45
C ILE A 20 2.14 -6.45 -3.52
N ASN A 21 1.36 -7.52 -3.44
CA ASN A 21 0.25 -7.75 -4.35
C ASN A 21 -1.04 -7.31 -3.67
N LEU A 22 -1.60 -6.22 -4.14
CA LEU A 22 -2.92 -5.77 -3.76
C LEU A 22 -3.94 -6.47 -4.67
N GLY A 23 -4.83 -7.26 -4.08
CA GLY A 23 -5.99 -7.80 -4.77
C GLY A 23 -7.06 -6.75 -4.98
N ARG A 24 -8.22 -7.21 -5.46
CA ARG A 24 -9.41 -6.38 -5.65
C ARG A 24 -9.82 -5.71 -4.33
N GLY A 25 -9.99 -4.39 -4.38
CA GLY A 25 -10.57 -3.62 -3.30
C GLY A 25 -12.11 -3.69 -3.28
N GLU A 26 -12.67 -3.74 -2.07
CA GLU A 26 -14.10 -3.63 -1.82
C GLU A 26 -14.47 -2.22 -1.34
N ASN A 27 -15.69 -1.78 -1.61
CA ASN A 27 -16.22 -0.47 -1.19
C ASN A 27 -15.39 0.72 -1.68
N CYS A 28 -14.79 0.60 -2.88
CA CYS A 28 -14.06 1.69 -3.52
C CYS A 28 -14.94 2.94 -3.70
N LYS A 29 -16.21 2.76 -4.02
CA LYS A 29 -17.23 3.82 -4.09
C LYS A 29 -18.31 3.56 -3.02
N ASN A 30 -18.86 4.63 -2.45
CA ASN A 30 -20.01 4.56 -1.55
C ASN A 30 -21.33 4.34 -2.34
N GLN A 31 -22.47 4.30 -1.65
CA GLN A 31 -23.80 4.09 -2.27
C GLN A 31 -24.16 5.18 -3.30
N SER A 32 -23.59 6.38 -3.18
CA SER A 32 -23.77 7.49 -4.12
C SER A 32 -22.76 7.47 -5.28
N GLY A 33 -21.96 6.40 -5.40
CA GLY A 33 -20.92 6.28 -6.44
C GLY A 33 -19.66 7.11 -6.17
N ILE A 34 -19.52 7.70 -4.98
CA ILE A 34 -18.40 8.59 -4.64
C ILE A 34 -17.30 7.81 -3.91
N GLY A 35 -16.08 7.90 -4.41
CA GLY A 35 -14.89 7.31 -3.79
C GLY A 35 -13.71 7.24 -4.77
N PRO A 36 -12.55 6.75 -4.33
CA PRO A 36 -11.37 6.68 -5.16
C PRO A 36 -11.47 5.61 -6.23
N GLU A 37 -11.04 5.97 -7.44
CA GLU A 37 -10.83 5.04 -8.54
C GLU A 37 -9.45 4.39 -8.45
N GLN A 38 -8.51 5.06 -7.77
CA GLN A 38 -7.12 4.65 -7.64
C GLN A 38 -6.65 4.71 -6.18
N ILE A 39 -5.76 3.78 -5.86
CA ILE A 39 -5.08 3.66 -4.57
C ILE A 39 -3.58 3.58 -4.82
N THR A 40 -2.79 4.22 -3.99
CA THR A 40 -1.33 4.18 -4.08
C THR A 40 -0.77 3.29 -2.98
N ILE A 41 -0.08 2.21 -3.38
CA ILE A 41 0.74 1.37 -2.52
C ILE A 41 2.06 2.09 -2.30
N ARG A 42 2.51 2.25 -1.05
CA ARG A 42 3.80 2.87 -0.70
C ARG A 42 4.55 1.96 0.27
N LEU A 43 5.76 1.55 -0.08
CA LEU A 43 6.66 0.76 0.78
C LEU A 43 7.67 1.71 1.45
N PHE A 44 7.85 1.55 2.75
CA PHE A 44 8.77 2.32 3.56
C PHE A 44 9.74 1.40 4.32
N ALA A 45 10.97 1.86 4.51
CA ALA A 45 11.95 1.25 5.42
C ALA A 45 11.91 1.97 6.79
N GLN A 46 12.23 1.27 7.87
CA GLN A 46 12.18 1.78 9.24
C GLN A 46 13.40 1.35 10.05
N ASP A 47 14.31 2.30 10.35
CA ASP A 47 15.33 2.11 11.38
C ASP A 47 15.55 3.36 12.27
N PHE A 48 15.16 4.58 11.85
CA PHE A 48 15.29 5.86 12.60
C PHE A 48 14.22 6.90 12.13
N PRO A 49 13.97 8.04 12.82
CA PRO A 49 12.81 8.89 12.53
C PRO A 49 12.91 9.59 11.16
N GLY A 50 11.96 9.27 10.29
CA GLY A 50 11.88 9.75 8.91
C GLY A 50 11.53 8.56 8.01
N ASP A 51 10.27 8.47 7.60
CA ASP A 51 9.81 7.37 6.74
C ASP A 51 10.54 7.43 5.39
N ASP A 52 11.47 6.50 5.12
CA ASP A 52 12.20 6.45 3.85
C ASP A 52 11.39 5.69 2.80
N LEU A 53 10.95 6.38 1.75
CA LEU A 53 10.10 5.82 0.71
C LEU A 53 10.92 4.97 -0.24
N MET A 54 10.79 3.65 -0.12
CA MET A 54 11.48 2.69 -0.99
C MET A 54 10.87 2.60 -2.38
N GLY A 55 9.55 2.77 -2.46
CA GLY A 55 8.84 2.73 -3.73
C GLY A 55 7.35 2.95 -3.57
N SER A 56 6.70 3.30 -4.69
CA SER A 56 5.25 3.47 -4.73
C SER A 56 4.67 3.09 -6.07
N ARG A 57 3.43 2.61 -6.06
CA ARG A 57 2.66 2.35 -7.28
C ARG A 57 1.20 2.70 -7.09
N THR A 58 0.66 3.46 -8.03
CA THR A 58 -0.78 3.70 -8.14
C THR A 58 -1.43 2.58 -8.93
N VAL A 59 -2.49 2.01 -8.38
CA VAL A 59 -3.24 0.89 -8.94
C VAL A 59 -4.74 1.19 -8.92
N SER A 60 -5.49 0.50 -9.77
CA SER A 60 -6.95 0.54 -9.77
C SER A 60 -7.49 0.02 -8.43
N CYS A 61 -8.45 0.72 -7.84
CA CYS A 61 -9.05 0.29 -6.58
C CYS A 61 -9.81 -1.04 -6.74
N THR A 62 -10.48 -1.24 -7.87
CA THR A 62 -11.34 -2.41 -8.11
C THR A 62 -10.61 -3.61 -8.71
N GLU A 63 -9.42 -3.41 -9.27
CA GLU A 63 -8.62 -4.49 -9.89
C GLU A 63 -7.39 -4.84 -9.05
N GLY A 64 -6.89 -3.89 -8.25
CA GLY A 64 -5.64 -4.04 -7.52
C GLY A 64 -4.41 -3.95 -8.43
N GLY A 65 -3.29 -4.49 -7.95
CA GLY A 65 -2.03 -4.55 -8.68
C GLY A 65 -0.83 -4.78 -7.77
N THR A 66 0.36 -4.86 -8.38
CA THR A 66 1.59 -5.25 -7.68
C THR A 66 2.60 -4.10 -7.61
N LEU A 67 3.05 -3.73 -6.41
CA LEU A 67 4.29 -2.98 -6.23
C LEU A 67 5.45 -3.97 -6.12
N GLN A 68 6.46 -3.83 -6.99
CA GLN A 68 7.74 -4.53 -6.89
C GLN A 68 8.83 -3.48 -6.63
N VAL A 69 9.67 -3.73 -5.64
CA VAL A 69 10.86 -2.92 -5.35
C VAL A 69 12.05 -3.86 -5.29
N ASP A 70 13.03 -3.64 -6.15
CA ASP A 70 14.22 -4.48 -6.29
C ASP A 70 15.40 -3.91 -5.51
N ASN A 71 16.39 -4.76 -5.19
CA ASN A 71 17.63 -4.39 -4.51
C ASN A 71 17.43 -3.65 -3.18
N VAL A 72 16.38 -4.01 -2.45
CA VAL A 72 16.09 -3.47 -1.13
C VAL A 72 17.13 -3.99 -0.14
N ARG A 73 17.69 -3.13 0.73
CA ARG A 73 18.67 -3.52 1.76
C ARG A 73 18.02 -4.29 2.92
N ASN A 74 18.81 -4.95 3.76
CA ASN A 74 18.33 -5.48 5.04
C ASN A 74 17.82 -4.32 5.92
N ASP A 75 16.55 -4.35 6.32
CA ASP A 75 15.90 -3.32 7.14
C ASP A 75 14.55 -3.84 7.68
N THR A 76 13.84 -3.06 8.49
CA THR A 76 12.42 -3.30 8.80
C THR A 76 11.57 -2.57 7.78
N PHE A 77 10.53 -3.21 7.25
CA PHE A 77 9.66 -2.56 6.26
C PHE A 77 8.21 -2.57 6.69
N TYR A 78 7.48 -1.57 6.19
CA TYR A 78 6.03 -1.54 6.24
C TYR A 78 5.49 -0.88 4.98
N PHE A 79 4.23 -1.15 4.64
CA PHE A 79 3.57 -0.47 3.53
C PHE A 79 2.30 0.23 3.98
N VAL A 80 1.89 1.24 3.21
CA VAL A 80 0.61 1.92 3.42
C VAL A 80 -0.11 2.06 2.10
N LEU A 81 -1.43 2.04 2.18
CA LEU A 81 -2.30 2.38 1.08
C LEU A 81 -2.75 3.83 1.27
N THR A 82 -2.63 4.64 0.23
CA THR A 82 -3.01 6.05 0.27
C THR A 82 -3.93 6.37 -0.87
N THR A 83 -4.76 7.39 -0.69
CA THR A 83 -5.63 7.88 -1.75
C THR A 83 -5.90 9.38 -1.58
N ASN A 84 -5.99 10.07 -2.71
CA ASN A 84 -6.28 11.50 -2.78
C ASN A 84 -7.79 11.76 -2.81
N TYR A 85 -8.54 11.08 -1.93
CA TYR A 85 -9.97 11.29 -1.77
C TYR A 85 -10.26 12.08 -0.49
N GLY A 86 -10.83 13.28 -0.64
CA GLY A 86 -11.10 14.23 0.45
C GLY A 86 -12.41 14.02 1.23
N GLY A 87 -13.15 12.93 0.99
CA GLY A 87 -14.40 12.62 1.68
C GLY A 87 -14.25 11.57 2.79
N ALA A 88 -15.29 11.42 3.61
CA ALA A 88 -15.37 10.36 4.62
C ALA A 88 -15.13 8.98 3.96
N GLN A 89 -14.17 8.23 4.50
CA GLN A 89 -13.78 6.97 3.92
C GLN A 89 -14.73 5.85 4.34
N PRO A 90 -15.44 5.16 3.41
CA PRO A 90 -15.97 3.84 3.70
C PRO A 90 -14.84 2.95 4.23
N LYS A 91 -15.16 2.03 5.15
CA LYS A 91 -14.24 0.96 5.56
C LYS A 91 -13.96 0.08 4.34
N ARG A 92 -12.88 0.40 3.64
CA ARG A 92 -12.41 -0.35 2.47
C ARG A 92 -11.63 -1.57 2.95
N LYS A 93 -11.87 -2.69 2.28
CA LYS A 93 -11.12 -3.91 2.49
C LYS A 93 -10.36 -4.20 1.22
N PHE A 94 -9.08 -4.49 1.37
CA PHE A 94 -8.25 -4.99 0.29
C PHE A 94 -7.82 -6.40 0.69
N SER A 95 -7.99 -7.34 -0.22
CA SER A 95 -7.32 -8.63 -0.12
C SER A 95 -5.93 -8.51 -0.75
N GLY A 96 -5.03 -9.44 -0.47
CA GLY A 96 -3.70 -9.42 -1.03
C GLY A 96 -2.74 -10.30 -0.25
N ASN A 97 -1.52 -10.41 -0.76
CA ASN A 97 -0.40 -10.99 -0.04
C ASN A 97 0.82 -10.09 -0.18
N VAL A 98 1.68 -10.15 0.83
CA VAL A 98 3.01 -9.56 0.75
C VAL A 98 4.00 -10.70 0.68
N THR A 99 4.95 -10.58 -0.25
CA THR A 99 6.04 -11.51 -0.40
C THR A 99 7.34 -10.78 -0.19
N TYR A 100 8.06 -11.25 0.81
CA TYR A 100 9.39 -10.85 1.17
C TYR A 100 10.36 -11.99 0.85
N PRO A 101 11.59 -11.71 0.41
CA PRO A 101 12.62 -12.73 0.22
C PRO A 101 13.09 -13.35 1.55
#